data_AF-A0A1A7ZPG5-F1
#
_entry.id   AF-A0A1A7ZPG5-F1
#
_cell.length_a   1.000
_cell.length_b   1.000
_cell.length_c   1.000
_cell.angle_alpha   90.00
_cell.angle_beta   90.00
_cell.angle_gamma   90.00
#
_symmetry.space_group_name_H-M   'P 1'
#
loop_
_entity.id
_entity.type
_entity.pdbx_description
1 polymer ?
#
loop_
_entity_poly.entity_id
_entity_poly.type
_entity_poly.pdbx_seq_one_letter_code
_entity_poly.pdbx_strand_id
1 'polypeptide(L)'
;NPPGLPGIAVAWLVCALRGTTFIIDWHNYGYTIMALSLGAAHPVVRLAKWYEHLFGRLSTLNLCVTNAMKNDLQKNWGIEATTLHDRPASVFGKTSLNLQHELFCRLANTYPEFQHPGTVGEETKAEATVFTVCSPNDGSVTLWRDRPALLVSSTSWTEDEDFSILLKALEEYEGYIRGGSLLPSLVCVITGKGPQKEHYRKLIDSLHLDHVNICTPWLEAEDYPLLLGSSDLGVCLHKSSSGLDLPMKVVDMFGCCLPVCAISFNR
;
A
#
# COMPACT_ATOMS: atom_id res chain seq x y z
N ASN A 1 7.77 14.45 5.61
CA ASN A 1 6.99 14.86 6.80
C ASN A 1 7.22 16.34 7.07
N PRO A 2 6.19 17.20 6.95
CA PRO A 2 6.34 18.58 7.38
C PRO A 2 6.78 18.57 8.85
N PRO A 3 7.74 19.42 9.23
CA PRO A 3 8.36 19.33 10.54
C PRO A 3 7.38 19.77 11.62
N GLY A 4 6.84 18.81 12.39
CA GLY A 4 6.07 19.12 13.60
C GLY A 4 6.86 20.02 14.56
N LEU A 5 8.19 19.86 14.59
CA LEU A 5 9.13 20.66 15.36
C LEU A 5 10.04 21.51 14.44
N PRO A 6 10.17 22.83 14.62
CA PRO A 6 9.45 23.71 15.54
C PRO A 6 8.17 24.32 14.91
N GLY A 7 7.67 23.75 13.80
CA GLY A 7 6.65 24.37 12.95
C GLY A 7 5.35 24.71 13.67
N ILE A 8 4.86 23.83 14.55
CA ILE A 8 3.62 24.03 15.30
C ILE A 8 3.69 25.25 16.24
N ALA A 9 4.82 25.50 16.90
CA ALA A 9 4.96 26.65 17.79
C ALA A 9 5.05 27.96 17.02
N VAL A 10 5.77 27.96 15.88
CA VAL A 10 5.88 29.13 15.01
C VAL A 10 4.51 29.47 14.42
N ALA A 11 3.77 28.47 13.93
CA ALA A 11 2.42 28.66 13.40
C ALA A 11 1.48 29.22 14.47
N TRP A 12 1.49 28.63 15.66
CA TRP A 12 0.71 29.13 16.80
C TRP A 12 1.06 30.58 17.14
N LEU A 13 2.34 30.92 17.24
CA LEU A 13 2.79 32.27 17.58
C LEU A 13 2.33 33.29 16.53
N VAL A 14 2.46 32.96 15.24
CA VAL A 14 1.99 33.83 14.15
C VAL A 14 0.47 34.01 14.23
N CYS A 15 -0.29 32.96 14.49
CA CYS A 15 -1.73 33.04 14.67
C CYS A 15 -2.11 33.93 15.86
N ALA A 16 -1.43 33.77 17.00
CA ALA A 16 -1.64 34.59 18.19
C ALA A 16 -1.34 36.07 17.94
N LEU A 17 -0.22 36.39 17.26
CA LEU A 17 0.16 37.77 16.93
C LEU A 17 -0.77 38.43 15.91
N ARG A 18 -1.35 37.65 15.00
CA ARG A 18 -2.23 38.16 13.94
C ARG A 18 -3.71 38.07 14.29
N GLY A 19 -4.07 37.50 15.44
CA GLY A 19 -5.46 37.26 15.82
C GLY A 19 -6.20 36.30 14.87
N THR A 20 -5.48 35.33 14.27
CA THR A 20 -6.06 34.35 13.35
C THR A 20 -6.25 32.99 14.02
N THR A 21 -7.12 32.16 13.44
CA THR A 21 -7.40 30.81 13.95
C THR A 21 -6.26 29.86 13.64
N PHE A 22 -5.83 29.09 14.64
CA PHE A 22 -4.83 28.05 14.47
C PHE A 22 -5.51 26.68 14.36
N ILE A 23 -5.38 26.04 13.21
CA ILE A 23 -5.99 24.73 12.91
C ILE A 23 -4.87 23.72 12.66
N ILE A 24 -4.97 22.54 13.27
CA ILE A 24 -4.05 21.42 13.04
C ILE A 24 -4.79 20.28 12.35
N ASP A 25 -4.19 19.74 11.30
CA ASP A 25 -4.60 18.51 10.65
C ASP A 25 -3.65 17.36 11.03
N TRP A 26 -4.13 16.44 11.85
CA TRP A 26 -3.36 15.34 12.43
C TRP A 26 -3.39 14.12 11.51
N HIS A 27 -2.25 13.85 10.86
CA HIS A 27 -2.04 12.68 10.00
C HIS A 27 -1.25 11.57 10.70
N ASN A 28 -0.33 11.96 11.58
CA ASN A 28 0.48 11.06 12.41
C ASN A 28 1.06 11.90 13.57
N TYR A 29 1.73 11.26 14.52
CA TYR A 29 2.51 11.96 15.53
C TYR A 29 3.98 12.06 15.11
N GLY A 30 4.56 13.26 15.16
CA GLY A 30 5.95 13.44 14.75
C GLY A 30 6.92 12.73 15.71
N TYR A 31 6.58 12.64 17.00
CA TYR A 31 7.39 11.91 17.97
C TYR A 31 7.42 10.40 17.72
N THR A 32 6.34 9.79 17.20
CA THR A 32 6.33 8.34 16.88
C THR A 32 7.16 8.05 15.65
N ILE A 33 7.14 8.94 14.66
CA ILE A 33 8.02 8.84 13.49
C ILE A 33 9.49 8.95 13.92
N MET A 34 9.81 9.91 14.79
CA MET A 34 11.16 10.07 15.34
C MET A 34 11.62 8.85 16.15
N ALA A 35 10.69 8.18 16.83
CA ALA A 35 10.95 6.97 17.58
C ALA A 35 11.40 5.80 16.70
N LEU A 36 11.06 5.78 15.40
CA LEU A 36 11.53 4.75 14.47
C LEU A 36 13.06 4.82 14.28
N SER A 37 13.64 6.01 14.26
CA SER A 37 15.09 6.18 14.06
C SER A 37 15.90 6.22 15.36
N LEU A 38 15.37 6.87 16.41
CA LEU A 38 16.11 7.08 17.67
C LEU A 38 15.73 6.09 18.78
N GLY A 39 14.61 5.38 18.62
CA GLY A 39 14.00 4.54 19.65
C GLY A 39 13.09 5.33 20.60
N ALA A 40 12.00 4.70 21.03
CA ALA A 40 10.97 5.33 21.87
C ALA A 40 11.49 5.82 23.25
N ALA A 41 12.56 5.22 23.77
CA ALA A 41 13.15 5.60 25.05
C ALA A 41 14.07 6.83 24.97
N HIS A 42 14.40 7.29 23.76
CA HIS A 42 15.39 8.36 23.56
C HIS A 42 14.91 9.70 24.14
N PRO A 43 15.77 10.47 24.85
CA PRO A 43 15.37 11.74 25.47
C PRO A 43 14.76 12.75 24.49
N VAL A 44 15.28 12.82 23.27
CA VAL A 44 14.77 13.73 22.22
C VAL A 44 13.35 13.34 21.80
N VAL A 45 13.02 12.04 21.75
CA VAL A 45 11.66 11.57 21.43
C VAL A 45 10.69 11.95 22.54
N ARG A 46 11.11 11.86 23.81
CA ARG A 46 10.30 12.32 24.94
C ARG A 46 10.06 13.83 24.91
N LEU A 47 11.08 14.60 24.56
CA LEU A 47 10.98 16.04 24.38
C LEU A 47 10.04 16.40 23.22
N ALA A 48 10.17 15.70 22.09
CA ALA A 48 9.29 15.85 20.94
C ALA A 48 7.82 15.58 21.31
N LYS A 49 7.57 14.49 22.05
CA LYS A 49 6.23 14.15 22.55
C LYS A 49 5.66 15.24 23.45
N TRP A 50 6.45 15.72 24.42
CA TRP A 50 6.03 16.80 25.31
C TRP A 50 5.70 18.08 24.53
N TYR A 51 6.55 18.43 23.56
CA TYR A 51 6.37 19.61 22.74
C TYR A 51 5.11 19.51 21.87
N GLU A 52 4.91 18.39 21.17
CA GLU A 52 3.71 18.18 20.35
C GLU A 52 2.46 18.21 21.21
N HIS A 53 2.51 17.61 22.40
CA HIS A 53 1.39 17.65 23.34
C HIS A 53 1.07 19.06 23.82
N LEU A 54 2.10 19.87 24.15
CA LEU A 54 1.91 21.25 24.60
C LEU A 54 1.30 22.12 23.51
N PHE A 55 1.94 22.19 22.35
CA PHE A 55 1.51 23.07 21.26
C PHE A 55 0.28 22.55 20.52
N GLY A 56 0.07 21.23 20.51
CA GLY A 56 -1.14 20.61 20.00
C GLY A 56 -2.39 21.07 20.74
N ARG A 57 -2.30 21.26 22.07
CA ARG A 57 -3.42 21.77 22.89
C ARG A 57 -3.72 23.26 22.70
N LEU A 58 -2.83 23.99 22.05
CA LEU A 58 -3.01 25.42 21.79
C LEU A 58 -3.77 25.69 20.48
N SER A 59 -4.10 24.65 19.71
CA SER A 59 -4.94 24.77 18.52
C SER A 59 -6.38 25.10 18.88
N THR A 60 -7.03 25.85 18.00
CA THR A 60 -8.45 26.21 18.13
C THR A 60 -9.34 25.12 17.55
N LEU A 61 -8.93 24.53 16.43
CA LEU A 61 -9.65 23.45 15.76
C LEU A 61 -8.66 22.35 15.36
N ASN A 62 -9.14 21.11 15.40
CA ASN A 62 -8.34 19.93 15.05
C ASN A 62 -9.10 19.04 14.08
N LEU A 63 -8.42 18.63 13.03
CA LEU A 63 -8.84 17.59 12.10
C LEU A 63 -7.95 16.36 12.29
N CYS A 64 -8.47 15.16 12.05
CA CYS A 64 -7.66 13.96 12.11
C CYS A 64 -8.15 12.89 11.12
N VAL A 65 -7.22 12.04 10.68
CA VAL A 65 -7.48 11.08 9.59
C VAL A 65 -8.33 9.86 9.98
N THR A 66 -8.43 9.54 11.27
CA THR A 66 -9.19 8.36 11.74
C THR A 66 -9.94 8.60 13.05
N ASN A 67 -10.96 7.76 13.30
CA ASN A 67 -11.66 7.75 14.59
C ASN A 67 -10.75 7.26 15.73
N ALA A 68 -9.81 6.34 15.44
CA ALA A 68 -8.83 5.89 16.42
C ALA A 68 -7.95 7.07 16.90
N MET A 69 -7.45 7.89 15.96
CA MET A 69 -6.67 9.08 16.28
C MET A 69 -7.50 10.14 17.02
N LYS A 70 -8.75 10.35 16.61
CA LYS A 70 -9.69 11.22 17.36
C LYS A 70 -9.81 10.79 18.82
N ASN A 71 -10.01 9.51 19.06
CA ASN A 71 -10.17 8.96 20.40
C ASN A 71 -8.88 9.07 21.22
N ASP A 72 -7.71 8.85 20.61
CA ASP A 72 -6.41 9.03 21.26
C ASP A 72 -6.16 10.50 21.63
N LEU A 73 -6.38 11.42 20.69
CA LEU A 73 -6.26 12.86 20.91
C LEU A 73 -7.17 13.33 22.06
N GLN A 74 -8.42 12.88 22.10
CA GLN A 74 -9.33 13.21 23.18
C GLN A 74 -8.84 12.65 24.52
N LYS A 75 -8.50 11.36 24.57
CA LYS A 75 -8.21 10.63 25.82
C LYS A 75 -6.83 10.96 26.39
N ASN A 76 -5.82 11.01 25.55
CA ASN A 76 -4.42 11.14 25.95
C ASN A 76 -3.91 12.59 25.85
N TRP A 77 -4.54 13.44 25.02
CA TRP A 77 -4.10 14.82 24.79
C TRP A 77 -5.10 15.87 25.28
N GLY A 78 -6.35 15.48 25.53
CA GLY A 78 -7.43 16.42 25.83
C GLY A 78 -7.73 17.34 24.64
N ILE A 79 -7.49 16.86 23.42
CA ILE A 79 -7.70 17.59 22.17
C ILE A 79 -8.96 17.04 21.50
N GLU A 80 -9.95 17.91 21.32
CA GLU A 80 -11.15 17.60 20.54
C GLU A 80 -10.87 17.78 19.06
N ALA A 81 -11.07 16.70 18.29
CA ALA A 81 -10.83 16.67 16.85
C ALA A 81 -12.05 16.16 16.08
N THR A 82 -12.21 16.66 14.86
CA THR A 82 -13.16 16.15 13.88
C THR A 82 -12.45 15.18 12.94
N THR A 83 -13.01 13.99 12.75
CA THR A 83 -12.43 13.01 11.84
C THR A 83 -12.77 13.39 10.39
N LEU A 84 -11.74 13.53 9.57
CA LEU A 84 -11.83 13.69 8.13
C LEU A 84 -10.94 12.61 7.49
N HIS A 85 -11.56 11.55 7.00
CA HIS A 85 -10.84 10.45 6.37
C HIS A 85 -10.18 10.87 5.07
N ASP A 86 -8.98 10.36 4.82
CA ASP A 86 -8.30 10.54 3.54
C ASP A 86 -9.14 9.95 2.40
N ARG A 87 -9.22 10.72 1.32
CA ARG A 87 -9.86 10.29 0.08
C ARG A 87 -8.79 9.92 -0.94
N PRO A 88 -8.91 8.75 -1.61
CA PRO A 88 -7.99 8.41 -2.69
C PRO A 88 -8.09 9.45 -3.82
N ALA A 89 -6.96 9.69 -4.48
CA ALA A 89 -6.93 10.51 -5.69
C ALA A 89 -7.85 9.90 -6.77
N SER A 90 -8.45 10.73 -7.62
CA SER A 90 -9.44 10.30 -8.62
C SER A 90 -8.89 9.35 -9.69
N VAL A 91 -7.56 9.23 -9.79
CA VAL A 91 -6.88 8.28 -10.68
C VAL A 91 -7.02 6.83 -10.19
N PHE A 92 -7.27 6.61 -8.90
CA PHE A 92 -7.52 5.30 -8.34
C PHE A 92 -8.99 4.93 -8.50
N GLY A 93 -9.23 3.90 -9.30
CA GLY A 93 -10.54 3.37 -9.62
C GLY A 93 -10.43 1.94 -10.14
N LYS A 94 -11.57 1.29 -10.35
CA LYS A 94 -11.61 -0.04 -10.97
C LYS A 94 -11.15 0.07 -12.43
N THR A 95 -10.21 -0.78 -12.82
CA THR A 95 -9.68 -0.78 -14.18
C THR A 95 -10.61 -1.52 -15.12
N SER A 96 -10.95 -0.91 -16.27
CA SER A 96 -11.76 -1.57 -17.31
C SER A 96 -10.96 -2.70 -17.98
N LEU A 97 -11.63 -3.78 -18.40
CA LEU A 97 -10.96 -4.97 -18.96
C LEU A 97 -10.00 -4.65 -20.11
N ASN A 98 -10.36 -3.72 -20.99
CA ASN A 98 -9.49 -3.30 -22.10
C ASN A 98 -8.18 -2.69 -21.58
N LEU A 99 -8.25 -1.80 -20.57
CA LEU A 99 -7.07 -1.20 -19.96
C LEU A 99 -6.26 -2.24 -19.15
N GLN A 100 -6.92 -3.22 -18.53
CA GLN A 100 -6.22 -4.33 -17.87
C GLN A 100 -5.39 -5.11 -18.90
N HIS A 101 -5.99 -5.46 -20.04
CA HIS A 101 -5.32 -6.20 -21.10
C HIS A 101 -4.14 -5.42 -21.69
N GLU A 102 -4.32 -4.13 -22.00
CA GLU A 102 -3.22 -3.28 -22.48
C GLU A 102 -2.06 -3.22 -21.48
N LEU A 103 -2.36 -3.04 -20.18
CA LEU A 103 -1.35 -3.07 -19.12
C LEU A 103 -0.64 -4.44 -19.07
N PHE A 104 -1.39 -5.53 -19.07
CA PHE A 104 -0.84 -6.87 -18.96
C PHE A 104 0.01 -7.25 -20.18
N CYS A 105 -0.35 -6.83 -21.39
CA CYS A 105 0.49 -7.02 -22.58
C CYS A 105 1.81 -6.25 -22.47
N ARG A 106 1.77 -4.98 -22.02
CA ARG A 106 3.00 -4.21 -21.77
C ARG A 106 3.89 -4.87 -20.72
N LEU A 107 3.32 -5.37 -19.64
CA LEU A 107 4.07 -6.09 -18.60
C LEU A 107 4.61 -7.42 -19.12
N ALA A 108 3.84 -8.19 -19.89
CA ALA A 108 4.25 -9.48 -20.46
C ALA A 108 5.47 -9.39 -21.39
N ASN A 109 5.69 -8.23 -22.03
CA ASN A 109 6.89 -7.99 -22.83
C ASN A 109 8.18 -7.96 -22.00
N THR A 110 8.09 -7.67 -20.71
CA THR A 110 9.24 -7.50 -19.81
C THR A 110 9.31 -8.59 -18.74
N TYR A 111 8.15 -9.04 -18.27
CA TYR A 111 7.98 -9.92 -17.13
C TYR A 111 7.29 -11.23 -17.58
N PRO A 112 8.03 -12.36 -17.62
CA PRO A 112 7.49 -13.65 -18.03
C PRO A 112 6.27 -14.11 -17.23
N GLU A 113 6.12 -13.67 -15.98
CA GLU A 113 5.00 -14.03 -15.10
C GLU A 113 3.64 -13.54 -15.63
N PHE A 114 3.63 -12.58 -16.56
CA PHE A 114 2.43 -12.07 -17.22
C PHE A 114 2.16 -12.73 -18.58
N GLN A 115 3.11 -13.50 -19.12
CA GLN A 115 2.97 -14.18 -20.40
C GLN A 115 2.00 -15.36 -20.29
N HIS A 116 1.26 -15.62 -21.36
CA HIS A 116 0.35 -16.77 -21.40
C HIS A 116 1.17 -18.09 -21.36
N PRO A 117 0.80 -19.07 -20.51
CA PRO A 117 1.58 -20.29 -20.30
C PRO A 117 1.58 -21.27 -21.48
N GLY A 118 0.61 -21.14 -22.40
CA GLY A 118 0.59 -21.89 -23.66
C GLY A 118 1.23 -21.09 -24.79
N THR A 119 1.96 -21.78 -25.69
CA THR A 119 2.26 -21.26 -27.02
C THR A 119 0.93 -20.96 -27.69
N VAL A 120 0.60 -19.68 -27.85
CA VAL A 120 -0.45 -19.29 -28.78
C VAL A 120 0.04 -19.78 -30.14
N GLY A 121 -0.48 -20.92 -30.60
CA GLY A 121 -0.11 -21.48 -31.89
C GLY A 121 -0.30 -20.41 -32.95
N GLU A 122 0.61 -20.33 -33.92
CA GLU A 122 0.59 -19.37 -35.04
C GLU A 122 -0.76 -19.34 -35.80
N GLU A 123 -1.64 -20.32 -35.55
CA GLU A 123 -2.97 -20.47 -36.14
C GLU A 123 -4.07 -19.58 -35.51
N THR A 124 -3.90 -19.09 -34.27
CA THR A 124 -4.83 -18.13 -33.64
C THR A 124 -4.10 -16.83 -33.31
N LYS A 125 -4.31 -15.78 -34.11
CA LYS A 125 -3.80 -14.41 -33.89
C LYS A 125 -4.38 -13.71 -32.63
N ALA A 126 -4.81 -14.44 -31.62
CA ALA A 126 -5.39 -13.88 -30.41
C ALA A 126 -4.26 -13.39 -29.49
N GLU A 127 -4.25 -12.11 -29.15
CA GLU A 127 -3.34 -11.56 -28.15
C GLU A 127 -3.80 -12.00 -26.77
N ALA A 128 -2.93 -12.71 -26.03
CA ALA A 128 -3.28 -13.33 -24.76
C ALA A 128 -2.18 -13.11 -23.72
N THR A 129 -2.61 -12.89 -22.48
CA THR A 129 -1.78 -12.82 -21.28
C THR A 129 -2.20 -13.92 -20.32
N VAL A 130 -1.49 -14.08 -19.20
CA VAL A 130 -1.90 -15.03 -18.15
C VAL A 130 -3.30 -14.71 -17.56
N PHE A 131 -3.78 -13.46 -17.70
CA PHE A 131 -5.05 -13.01 -17.11
C PHE A 131 -6.18 -12.76 -18.11
N THR A 132 -5.85 -12.30 -19.32
CA THR A 132 -6.82 -11.76 -20.28
C THR A 132 -6.55 -12.25 -21.69
N VAL A 133 -7.60 -12.40 -22.49
CA VAL A 133 -7.53 -12.74 -23.91
C VAL A 133 -8.35 -11.75 -24.72
N CYS A 134 -7.77 -11.28 -25.82
CA CYS A 134 -8.45 -10.47 -26.82
C CYS A 134 -8.87 -11.34 -28.01
N SER A 135 -10.16 -11.35 -28.29
CA SER A 135 -10.74 -12.11 -29.41
C SER A 135 -10.35 -11.48 -30.74
N PRO A 136 -9.75 -12.23 -31.70
CA PRO A 136 -9.30 -11.68 -32.97
C PRO A 136 -10.46 -11.29 -33.92
N ASN A 137 -11.68 -11.77 -33.66
CA ASN A 137 -12.83 -11.57 -34.54
C ASN A 137 -13.58 -10.25 -34.26
N ASP A 138 -13.69 -9.84 -33.00
CA ASP A 138 -14.48 -8.68 -32.58
C ASP A 138 -13.70 -7.69 -31.68
N GLY A 139 -12.45 -8.00 -31.32
CA GLY A 139 -11.63 -7.19 -30.41
C GLY A 139 -12.13 -7.19 -28.98
N SER A 140 -13.05 -8.09 -28.61
CA SER A 140 -13.56 -8.18 -27.25
C SER A 140 -12.51 -8.76 -26.30
N VAL A 141 -12.29 -8.07 -25.18
CA VAL A 141 -11.39 -8.52 -24.13
C VAL A 141 -12.19 -9.24 -23.05
N THR A 142 -11.76 -10.46 -22.72
CA THR A 142 -12.35 -11.27 -21.64
C THR A 142 -11.28 -11.76 -20.67
N LEU A 143 -11.68 -12.05 -19.44
CA LEU A 143 -10.80 -12.72 -18.47
C LEU A 143 -10.61 -14.18 -18.87
N TRP A 144 -9.39 -14.68 -18.75
CA TRP A 144 -9.10 -16.09 -18.93
C TRP A 144 -9.73 -16.92 -17.81
N ARG A 145 -10.37 -18.05 -18.16
CA ARG A 145 -11.21 -18.83 -17.22
C ARG A 145 -10.41 -19.37 -16.03
N ASP A 146 -9.21 -19.85 -16.30
CA ASP A 146 -8.31 -20.46 -15.31
C ASP A 146 -7.14 -19.53 -14.99
N ARG A 147 -7.35 -18.21 -15.05
CA ARG A 147 -6.30 -17.24 -14.71
C ARG A 147 -5.86 -17.41 -13.25
N PRO A 148 -4.58 -17.18 -12.93
CA PRO A 148 -4.15 -17.04 -11.56
C PRO A 148 -4.81 -15.81 -10.91
N ALA A 149 -4.89 -15.81 -9.58
CA ALA A 149 -5.28 -14.62 -8.83
C ALA A 149 -4.09 -13.64 -8.78
N LEU A 150 -4.38 -12.35 -8.97
CA LEU A 150 -3.41 -11.27 -8.95
C LEU A 150 -3.35 -10.64 -7.55
N LEU A 151 -2.27 -10.91 -6.84
CA LEU A 151 -1.95 -10.33 -5.55
C LEU A 151 -1.02 -9.14 -5.76
N VAL A 152 -1.27 -7.99 -5.12
CA VAL A 152 -0.40 -6.82 -5.22
C VAL A 152 0.00 -6.28 -3.86
N SER A 153 1.28 -5.95 -3.72
CA SER A 153 1.81 -5.20 -2.59
C SER A 153 2.69 -4.05 -3.09
N SER A 154 2.39 -2.84 -2.64
CA SER A 154 3.23 -1.67 -2.87
C SER A 154 4.13 -1.41 -1.68
N THR A 155 5.40 -1.15 -1.94
CA THR A 155 6.43 -1.07 -0.90
C THR A 155 7.49 -0.04 -1.21
N SER A 156 8.02 0.55 -0.14
CA SER A 156 9.18 1.42 -0.15
C SER A 156 10.46 0.64 0.14
N TRP A 157 10.38 -0.67 0.35
CA TRP A 157 11.49 -1.58 0.68
C TRP A 157 12.36 -1.04 1.82
N THR A 158 11.70 -0.57 2.87
CA THR A 158 12.30 -0.03 4.09
C THR A 158 12.04 -0.96 5.27
N GLU A 159 12.80 -0.80 6.35
CA GLU A 159 12.80 -1.69 7.52
C GLU A 159 11.45 -1.78 8.26
N ASP A 160 10.58 -0.78 8.08
CA ASP A 160 9.23 -0.74 8.63
C ASP A 160 8.24 -1.69 7.90
N GLU A 161 8.64 -2.24 6.75
CA GLU A 161 7.87 -3.19 5.95
C GLU A 161 8.57 -4.56 5.94
N ASP A 162 8.21 -5.43 6.90
CA ASP A 162 8.76 -6.79 7.00
C ASP A 162 8.08 -7.74 6.00
N PHE A 163 8.67 -7.86 4.81
CA PHE A 163 8.19 -8.73 3.74
C PHE A 163 8.39 -10.22 4.01
N SER A 164 9.18 -10.62 5.02
CA SER A 164 9.30 -12.04 5.39
C SER A 164 7.94 -12.64 5.77
N ILE A 165 7.02 -11.80 6.28
CA ILE A 165 5.65 -12.18 6.62
C ILE A 165 4.87 -12.62 5.37
N LEU A 166 4.94 -11.83 4.29
CA LEU A 166 4.27 -12.17 3.03
C LEU A 166 4.94 -13.37 2.37
N LEU A 167 6.27 -13.42 2.31
CA LEU A 167 6.99 -14.54 1.70
C LEU A 167 6.66 -15.86 2.39
N LYS A 168 6.67 -15.89 3.74
CA LYS A 168 6.28 -17.06 4.51
C LYS A 168 4.83 -17.47 4.26
N ALA A 169 3.91 -16.50 4.17
CA ALA A 169 2.51 -16.78 3.86
C ALA A 169 2.34 -17.42 2.46
N LEU A 170 3.15 -17.01 1.48
CA LEU A 170 3.16 -17.61 0.14
C LEU A 170 3.75 -19.03 0.14
N GLU A 171 4.80 -19.28 0.93
CA GLU A 171 5.32 -20.65 1.13
C GLU A 171 4.28 -21.56 1.80
N GLU A 172 3.56 -21.07 2.82
CA GLU A 172 2.47 -21.81 3.45
C GLU A 172 1.32 -22.06 2.46
N TYR A 173 0.97 -21.08 1.63
CA TYR A 173 -0.02 -21.20 0.56
C TYR A 173 0.35 -22.31 -0.44
N GLU A 174 1.60 -22.34 -0.89
CA GLU A 174 2.14 -23.42 -1.73
C GLU A 174 2.04 -24.78 -1.03
N GLY A 175 2.36 -24.84 0.27
CA GLY A 175 2.21 -26.04 1.09
C GLY A 175 0.77 -26.56 1.15
N TYR A 176 -0.23 -25.68 1.26
CA TYR A 176 -1.64 -26.07 1.22
C TYR A 176 -2.04 -26.66 -0.14
N ILE A 177 -1.55 -26.11 -1.25
CA ILE A 177 -1.80 -26.65 -2.59
C ILE A 177 -1.14 -28.02 -2.74
N ARG A 178 0.13 -28.17 -2.37
CA ARG A 178 0.84 -29.47 -2.37
C ARG A 178 0.17 -30.50 -1.47
N GLY A 179 -0.48 -30.06 -0.40
CA GLY A 179 -1.32 -30.88 0.49
C GLY A 179 -2.69 -31.27 -0.08
N GLY A 180 -3.03 -30.87 -1.32
CA GLY A 180 -4.27 -31.22 -2.01
C GLY A 180 -5.40 -30.20 -1.86
N SER A 181 -5.14 -29.01 -1.32
CA SER A 181 -6.15 -27.95 -1.25
C SER A 181 -6.43 -27.37 -2.64
N LEU A 182 -7.70 -27.18 -2.97
CA LEU A 182 -8.14 -26.56 -4.22
C LEU A 182 -8.07 -25.03 -4.09
N LEU A 183 -6.88 -24.48 -4.33
CA LEU A 183 -6.62 -23.04 -4.33
C LEU A 183 -6.10 -22.61 -5.71
N PRO A 184 -6.40 -21.37 -6.18
CA PRO A 184 -5.91 -20.89 -7.47
C PRO A 184 -4.40 -20.66 -7.42
N SER A 185 -3.73 -20.79 -8.57
CA SER A 185 -2.37 -20.28 -8.73
C SER A 185 -2.34 -18.77 -8.52
N LEU A 186 -1.19 -18.24 -8.10
CA LEU A 186 -1.01 -16.83 -7.79
C LEU A 186 0.05 -16.19 -8.67
N VAL A 187 -0.19 -14.93 -9.04
CA VAL A 187 0.85 -14.00 -9.45
C VAL A 187 0.90 -12.90 -8.39
N CYS A 188 2.00 -12.83 -7.66
CA CYS A 188 2.22 -11.84 -6.62
C CYS A 188 3.16 -10.74 -7.13
N VAL A 189 2.60 -9.54 -7.28
CA VAL A 189 3.33 -8.35 -7.70
C VAL A 189 3.76 -7.56 -6.47
N ILE A 190 5.07 -7.42 -6.28
CA ILE A 190 5.64 -6.57 -5.23
C ILE A 190 6.36 -5.39 -5.88
N THR A 191 5.67 -4.25 -5.95
CA THR A 191 6.14 -3.05 -6.68
C THR A 191 6.77 -2.01 -5.75
N GLY A 192 7.73 -1.26 -6.30
CA GLY A 192 8.35 -0.12 -5.65
C GLY A 192 9.87 -0.18 -5.60
N LYS A 193 10.48 0.76 -4.86
CA LYS A 193 11.92 0.97 -4.79
C LYS A 193 12.36 1.36 -3.38
N GLY A 194 13.47 0.76 -2.96
CA GLY A 194 14.18 1.15 -1.74
C GLY A 194 15.31 0.20 -1.38
N PRO A 195 15.95 0.42 -0.23
CA PRO A 195 17.24 -0.18 0.11
C PRO A 195 17.16 -1.70 0.29
N GLN A 196 16.05 -2.25 0.80
CA GLN A 196 15.93 -3.68 1.06
C GLN A 196 15.46 -4.51 -0.15
N LYS A 197 15.20 -3.89 -1.31
CA LYS A 197 14.68 -4.60 -2.49
C LYS A 197 15.57 -5.78 -2.89
N GLU A 198 16.88 -5.55 -2.92
CA GLU A 198 17.85 -6.58 -3.32
C GLU A 198 17.98 -7.70 -2.28
N HIS A 199 17.82 -7.36 -1.00
CA HIS A 199 17.80 -8.36 0.07
C HIS A 199 16.62 -9.32 -0.11
N TYR A 200 15.40 -8.80 -0.29
CA TYR A 200 14.22 -9.64 -0.48
C TYR A 200 14.20 -10.36 -1.82
N ARG A 201 14.78 -9.79 -2.88
CA ARG A 201 14.95 -10.51 -4.15
C ARG A 201 15.72 -11.80 -3.98
N LYS A 202 16.85 -11.78 -3.26
CA LYS A 202 17.62 -12.99 -2.97
C LYS A 202 16.83 -14.02 -2.16
N LEU A 203 15.96 -13.57 -1.26
CA LEU A 203 15.06 -14.46 -0.54
C LEU A 203 14.03 -15.08 -1.48
N ILE A 204 13.38 -14.27 -2.33
CA ILE A 204 12.42 -14.73 -3.35
C ILE A 204 13.06 -15.76 -4.29
N ASP A 205 14.28 -15.51 -4.77
CA ASP A 205 15.02 -16.41 -5.66
C ASP A 205 15.37 -17.76 -5.00
N SER A 206 15.41 -17.79 -3.66
CA SER A 206 15.65 -19.02 -2.89
C SER A 206 14.38 -19.83 -2.62
N LEU A 207 13.19 -19.29 -2.92
CA LEU A 207 11.93 -19.99 -2.72
C LEU A 207 11.69 -20.99 -3.85
N HIS A 208 11.10 -22.14 -3.50
CA HIS A 208 10.71 -23.19 -4.44
C HIS A 208 9.19 -23.28 -4.53
N LEU A 209 8.60 -22.41 -5.35
CA LEU A 209 7.16 -22.26 -5.54
C LEU A 209 6.78 -22.71 -6.96
N ASP A 210 5.79 -23.60 -7.09
CA ASP A 210 5.31 -24.08 -8.39
C ASP A 210 4.01 -23.38 -8.81
N HIS A 211 3.19 -22.97 -7.84
CA HIS A 211 1.86 -22.39 -8.07
C HIS A 211 1.81 -20.89 -7.77
N VAL A 212 2.90 -20.33 -7.23
CA VAL A 212 3.01 -18.91 -6.90
C VAL A 212 4.18 -18.30 -7.66
N ASN A 213 3.88 -17.38 -8.59
CA ASN A 213 4.87 -16.61 -9.31
C ASN A 213 5.01 -15.22 -8.68
N ILE A 214 6.20 -14.88 -8.19
CA ILE A 214 6.46 -13.56 -7.58
C ILE A 214 7.20 -12.68 -8.59
N CYS A 215 6.64 -11.51 -8.89
CA CYS A 215 7.23 -10.53 -9.79
C CYS A 215 7.47 -9.21 -9.04
N THR A 216 8.64 -8.58 -9.24
CA THR A 216 8.97 -7.30 -8.58
C THR A 216 9.16 -6.14 -9.58
N PRO A 217 8.12 -5.79 -10.37
CA PRO A 217 8.25 -4.84 -11.45
C PRO A 217 8.51 -3.43 -10.92
N TRP A 218 9.15 -2.62 -11.76
CA TRP A 218 8.99 -1.17 -11.66
C TRP A 218 7.74 -0.79 -12.47
N LEU A 219 6.87 0.01 -11.86
CA LEU A 219 5.66 0.52 -12.52
C LEU A 219 5.79 2.03 -12.66
N GLU A 220 5.43 2.54 -13.83
CA GLU A 220 5.26 3.97 -14.03
C GLU A 220 4.08 4.49 -13.20
N ALA A 221 4.08 5.79 -12.90
CA ALA A 221 3.05 6.40 -12.05
C ALA A 221 1.62 6.22 -12.61
N GLU A 222 1.48 6.13 -13.92
CA GLU A 222 0.21 5.91 -14.62
C GLU A 222 -0.24 4.45 -14.60
N ASP A 223 0.71 3.51 -14.54
CA ASP A 223 0.44 2.07 -14.54
C ASP A 223 0.09 1.54 -13.15
N TYR A 224 0.55 2.21 -12.09
CA TYR A 224 0.28 1.80 -10.72
C TYR A 224 -1.22 1.76 -10.37
N PRO A 225 -2.03 2.82 -10.61
CA PRO A 225 -3.48 2.77 -10.39
C PRO A 225 -4.17 1.69 -11.25
N LEU A 226 -3.71 1.50 -12.50
CA LEU A 226 -4.25 0.49 -13.40
C LEU A 226 -4.02 -0.92 -12.84
N LEU A 227 -2.82 -1.21 -12.33
CA LEU A 227 -2.52 -2.50 -11.71
C LEU A 227 -3.36 -2.73 -10.45
N LEU A 228 -3.46 -1.74 -9.56
CA LEU A 228 -4.30 -1.85 -8.36
C LEU A 228 -5.76 -2.14 -8.72
N GLY A 229 -6.32 -1.41 -9.68
CA GLY A 229 -7.68 -1.61 -10.16
C GLY A 229 -7.91 -2.88 -10.98
N SER A 230 -6.84 -3.63 -11.28
CA SER A 230 -6.88 -4.94 -11.96
C SER A 230 -6.61 -6.11 -11.02
N SER A 231 -6.20 -5.85 -9.78
CA SER A 231 -5.78 -6.88 -8.82
C SER A 231 -6.97 -7.49 -8.09
N ASP A 232 -6.79 -8.70 -7.56
CA ASP A 232 -7.81 -9.43 -6.80
C ASP A 232 -7.68 -9.20 -5.29
N LEU A 233 -6.45 -9.01 -4.80
CA LEU A 233 -6.17 -8.75 -3.39
C LEU A 233 -4.95 -7.81 -3.24
N GLY A 234 -5.08 -6.83 -2.35
CA GLY A 234 -3.99 -5.97 -1.91
C GLY A 234 -3.38 -6.45 -0.60
N VAL A 235 -2.07 -6.33 -0.44
CA VAL A 235 -1.35 -6.58 0.83
C VAL A 235 -0.57 -5.33 1.22
N CYS A 236 -0.82 -4.84 2.42
CA CYS A 236 -0.09 -3.71 2.98
C CYS A 236 0.63 -4.12 4.28
N LEU A 237 1.96 -4.15 4.20
CA LEU A 237 2.84 -4.45 5.33
C LEU A 237 3.38 -3.19 6.01
N HIS A 238 3.04 -2.00 5.52
CA HIS A 238 3.40 -0.75 6.15
C HIS A 238 2.63 -0.60 7.46
N LYS A 239 3.37 -0.56 8.56
CA LYS A 239 2.84 -0.26 9.89
C LYS A 239 2.86 1.24 10.12
N SER A 240 1.70 1.80 10.49
CA SER A 240 1.68 3.17 11.02
C SER A 240 2.58 3.26 12.26
N SER A 241 3.43 4.30 12.31
CA SER A 241 4.29 4.56 13.48
C SER A 241 3.49 4.85 14.75
N SER A 242 2.29 5.42 14.61
CA SER A 242 1.38 5.71 15.73
C SER A 242 0.43 4.55 16.03
N GLY A 243 0.20 3.67 15.05
CA GLY A 243 -0.86 2.65 15.07
C GLY A 243 -2.27 3.23 14.92
N LEU A 244 -2.41 4.52 14.64
CA LEU A 244 -3.70 5.23 14.61
C LEU A 244 -4.10 5.72 13.22
N ASP A 245 -3.16 5.86 12.29
CA ASP A 245 -3.40 6.28 10.92
C ASP A 245 -3.38 5.10 9.95
N LEU A 246 -4.12 5.24 8.84
CA LEU A 246 -4.17 4.26 7.77
C LEU A 246 -3.08 4.60 6.74
N PRO A 247 -2.20 3.67 6.35
CA PRO A 247 -1.21 3.95 5.32
C PRO A 247 -1.87 4.38 4.00
N MET A 248 -1.33 5.42 3.35
CA MET A 248 -1.85 5.94 2.07
C MET A 248 -1.96 4.85 0.99
N LYS A 249 -1.04 3.88 0.99
CA LYS A 249 -1.10 2.71 0.10
C LYS A 249 -2.43 1.95 0.20
N VAL A 250 -3.01 1.84 1.39
CA VAL A 250 -4.33 1.20 1.60
C VAL A 250 -5.45 2.10 1.10
N VAL A 251 -5.33 3.42 1.27
CA VAL A 251 -6.29 4.40 0.74
C VAL A 251 -6.37 4.29 -0.79
N ASP A 252 -5.22 4.21 -1.46
CA ASP A 252 -5.12 4.01 -2.92
C ASP A 252 -5.84 2.70 -3.35
N MET A 253 -5.56 1.59 -2.67
CA MET A 253 -6.19 0.29 -2.93
C MET A 253 -7.72 0.35 -2.73
N PHE A 254 -8.20 1.04 -1.69
CA PHE A 254 -9.64 1.25 -1.48
C PHE A 254 -10.25 2.10 -2.60
N GLY A 255 -9.53 3.09 -3.14
CA GLY A 255 -9.96 3.85 -4.32
C GLY A 255 -10.22 2.95 -5.54
N CYS A 256 -9.43 1.89 -5.68
CA CYS A 256 -9.58 0.87 -6.72
C CYS A 256 -10.65 -0.20 -6.44
N CYS A 257 -11.39 -0.10 -5.32
CA CYS A 257 -12.28 -1.15 -4.82
C CYS A 257 -11.57 -2.49 -4.55
N LEU A 258 -10.25 -2.45 -4.29
CA LEU A 258 -9.44 -3.63 -4.02
C LEU A 258 -9.57 -4.02 -2.53
N PRO A 259 -9.96 -5.26 -2.18
CA PRO A 259 -9.87 -5.73 -0.80
C PRO A 259 -8.41 -5.77 -0.34
N VAL A 260 -8.15 -5.45 0.93
CA VAL A 260 -6.77 -5.31 1.46
C VAL A 260 -6.57 -6.10 2.75
N CYS A 261 -5.51 -6.90 2.80
CA CYS A 261 -4.94 -7.44 4.03
C CYS A 261 -3.86 -6.47 4.55
N ALA A 262 -4.13 -5.81 5.67
CA ALA A 262 -3.19 -4.86 6.29
C ALA A 262 -2.66 -5.41 7.62
N ILE A 263 -1.36 -5.23 7.87
CA ILE A 263 -0.73 -5.71 9.10
C ILE A 263 -1.13 -4.84 10.30
N SER A 264 -1.56 -5.48 11.40
CA SER A 264 -1.78 -4.87 12.71
C SER A 264 -2.64 -3.59 12.71
N PHE A 265 -3.59 -3.48 11.78
CA PHE A 265 -4.51 -2.34 11.71
C PHE A 265 -5.86 -2.71 12.31
N ASN A 266 -6.20 -2.07 13.44
CA ASN A 266 -7.54 -2.16 14.02
C ASN A 266 -8.39 -1.01 13.45
N ARG A 267 -9.44 -1.36 12.71
CA ARG A 267 -10.43 -0.40 12.20
C ARG A 267 -11.21 0.29 13.31
#